data_AF-A0AAE9EAN3-F1
#
_entry.id   AF-A0AAE9EAN3-F1
#
_cell.length_a   1.000
_cell.length_b   1.000
_cell.length_c   1.000
_cell.angle_alpha   90.00
_cell.angle_beta   90.00
_cell.angle_gamma   90.00
#
_symmetry.space_group_name_H-M   'P 1'
#
loop_
_entity.id
_entity.type
_entity.pdbx_description
1 polymer ?
#
loop_
_entity_poly.entity_id
_entity_poly.type
_entity_poly.pdbx_seq_one_letter_code
_entity_poly.pdbx_strand_id
1 'polypeptide(L)'
;MNAYEMQFHILGRILMTRDDDMITKTIEQLLNKGYPSVGILDKCNIPFLISYYAPENVFAQRLLNIHHMAKSIQMKKELSSVLESFEAGMAQRFEGEVIPDEFVNLLALMTQSKEEVIARLAFRTLHDFPIPLAIAAWLRLLAILSMPRFPEAESLRLKMERNLNRIDEVDDGIDIRIPEENVPQVVQFVPQVPEDSDDDEESGSESDTDTESEADSESDESFLSQDSAFGGIDEVLEDIREYEEEMIAFDYSLGEMITRIVIEALQSKTDGLINLATRMVSEFQMQFSQSLFQKYEIALHYLKGPQNESTEILMSTISRMVVEHPVDQKDKLFNEILEYFDSESKVDGKISEVMLAVLMTYITEEDDDYASDVAAFLLQKSVTLCQFRNQNVYDYLDMIIEKSEEVYELMDKIEDMMDEEE
;
A
#
# COMPACT_ATOMS: atom_id res chain seq x y z
N MET A 1 20.91 2.33 -10.40
CA MET A 1 19.69 2.26 -11.24
C MET A 1 20.06 2.13 -12.73
N ASN A 2 19.17 1.64 -13.62
CA ASN A 2 19.45 1.66 -15.07
C ASN A 2 19.02 3.00 -15.72
N ALA A 3 19.59 3.36 -16.86
CA ALA A 3 19.34 4.67 -17.50
C ALA A 3 17.88 4.89 -17.94
N TYR A 4 17.14 3.82 -18.23
CA TYR A 4 15.73 3.92 -18.61
C TYR A 4 14.84 4.16 -17.39
N GLU A 5 15.10 3.48 -16.28
CA GLU A 5 14.45 3.70 -14.98
C GLU A 5 14.73 5.10 -14.45
N MET A 6 15.98 5.58 -14.56
CA MET A 6 16.35 6.95 -14.21
C MET A 6 15.49 8.00 -14.92
N GLN A 7 15.20 7.79 -16.20
CA GLN A 7 14.34 8.69 -16.97
C GLN A 7 12.89 8.75 -16.44
N PHE A 8 12.40 7.69 -15.80
CA PHE A 8 11.09 7.71 -15.13
C PHE A 8 11.14 8.36 -13.75
N HIS A 9 12.24 8.25 -13.00
CA HIS A 9 12.43 9.08 -11.81
C HIS A 9 12.48 10.57 -12.16
N ILE A 10 13.17 10.93 -13.24
CA ILE A 10 13.18 12.28 -13.81
C ILE A 10 11.77 12.72 -14.22
N LEU A 11 11.01 11.86 -14.91
CA LEU A 11 9.60 12.14 -15.22
C LEU A 11 8.79 12.40 -13.93
N GLY A 12 9.02 11.60 -12.87
CA GLY A 12 8.38 11.80 -11.57
C GLY A 12 8.59 13.22 -11.04
N ARG A 13 9.84 13.73 -11.09
CA ARG A 13 10.16 15.11 -10.71
C ARG A 13 9.52 16.14 -11.63
N ILE A 14 9.53 15.91 -12.94
CA ILE A 14 8.89 16.81 -13.92
C ILE A 14 7.37 16.89 -13.71
N LEU A 15 6.72 15.80 -13.29
CA LEU A 15 5.30 15.86 -12.93
C LEU A 15 5.06 16.84 -11.79
N MET A 16 5.96 16.92 -10.81
CA MET A 16 5.84 17.82 -9.66
C MET A 16 5.96 19.30 -10.03
N THR A 17 6.59 19.65 -11.16
CA THR A 17 6.69 21.05 -11.61
C THR A 17 5.36 21.63 -12.07
N ARG A 18 4.38 20.77 -12.39
CA ARG A 18 3.06 21.14 -12.93
C ARG A 18 3.12 21.93 -14.25
N ASP A 19 4.26 21.89 -14.94
CA ASP A 19 4.43 22.49 -16.26
C ASP A 19 3.89 21.52 -17.32
N ASP A 20 2.66 21.78 -17.79
CA ASP A 20 1.97 20.93 -18.76
C ASP A 20 2.74 20.73 -20.08
N ASP A 21 3.46 21.75 -20.54
CA ASP A 21 4.23 21.68 -21.78
C ASP A 21 5.48 20.80 -21.58
N MET A 22 6.17 20.94 -20.45
CA MET A 22 7.33 20.13 -20.12
C MET A 22 6.94 18.67 -19.85
N ILE A 23 5.85 18.44 -19.11
CA ILE A 23 5.28 17.11 -18.85
C ILE A 23 4.96 16.42 -20.19
N THR A 24 4.24 17.12 -21.06
CA THR A 24 3.84 16.58 -22.38
C THR A 24 5.07 16.18 -23.21
N LYS A 25 6.04 17.08 -23.37
CA LYS A 25 7.25 16.82 -24.15
C LYS A 25 8.06 15.66 -23.59
N THR A 26 8.22 15.58 -22.28
CA THR A 26 8.96 14.50 -21.63
C THR A 26 8.27 13.16 -21.83
N ILE A 27 6.96 13.08 -21.62
CA ILE A 27 6.20 11.83 -21.83
C ILE A 27 6.31 11.39 -23.29
N GLU A 28 6.14 12.29 -24.25
CA GLU A 28 6.28 11.96 -25.68
C GLU A 28 7.67 11.41 -26.01
N GLN A 29 8.73 12.05 -25.50
CA GLN A 29 10.11 11.59 -25.70
C GLN A 29 10.36 10.20 -25.12
N LEU A 30 9.81 9.90 -23.94
CA LEU A 30 9.95 8.59 -23.30
C LEU A 30 9.17 7.51 -24.06
N LEU A 31 7.94 7.80 -24.45
CA LEU A 31 7.10 6.85 -25.19
C LEU A 31 7.65 6.53 -26.59
N ASN A 32 8.35 7.48 -27.22
CA ASN A 32 9.06 7.25 -28.48
C ASN A 32 10.20 6.20 -28.35
N LYS A 33 10.76 6.02 -27.16
CA LYS A 33 11.78 4.99 -26.87
C LYS A 33 11.16 3.61 -26.59
N GLY A 34 9.85 3.56 -26.33
CA GLY A 34 9.10 2.36 -25.99
C GLY A 34 8.21 2.55 -24.77
N TYR A 35 7.15 1.73 -24.66
CA TYR A 35 6.27 1.76 -23.50
C TYR A 35 6.95 1.13 -22.28
N PRO A 36 6.91 1.79 -21.11
CA PRO A 36 7.49 1.24 -19.90
C PRO A 36 6.70 0.03 -19.40
N SER A 37 7.39 -0.83 -18.64
CA SER A 37 6.71 -1.88 -17.88
C SER A 37 5.94 -1.27 -16.71
N VAL A 38 4.87 -1.95 -16.29
CA VAL A 38 4.08 -1.59 -15.11
C VAL A 38 4.96 -1.46 -13.87
N GLY A 39 5.92 -2.38 -13.68
CA GLY A 39 6.83 -2.35 -12.53
C GLY A 39 7.73 -1.11 -12.47
N ILE A 40 8.16 -0.54 -13.60
CA ILE A 40 8.94 0.71 -13.62
C ILE A 40 8.08 1.88 -13.17
N LEU A 41 6.86 1.97 -13.69
CA LEU A 41 5.92 3.03 -13.34
C LEU A 41 5.51 2.97 -11.86
N ASP A 42 5.27 1.78 -11.33
CA ASP A 42 4.96 1.55 -9.91
C ASP A 42 6.14 1.96 -9.02
N LYS A 43 7.35 1.51 -9.36
CA LYS A 43 8.57 1.81 -8.60
C LYS A 43 8.86 3.30 -8.54
N CYS A 44 8.59 4.02 -9.64
CA CYS A 44 8.76 5.47 -9.72
C CYS A 44 7.52 6.24 -9.23
N ASN A 45 6.50 5.56 -8.68
CA ASN A 45 5.25 6.14 -8.19
C ASN A 45 4.50 7.02 -9.21
N ILE A 46 4.65 6.73 -10.52
CA ILE A 46 4.10 7.55 -11.60
C ILE A 46 2.57 7.67 -11.55
N PRO A 47 1.78 6.60 -11.29
CA PRO A 47 0.33 6.73 -11.26
C PRO A 47 -0.19 7.74 -10.23
N PHE A 48 0.43 7.76 -9.05
CA PHE A 48 0.15 8.73 -8.00
C PHE A 48 0.54 10.14 -8.43
N LEU A 49 1.78 10.33 -8.90
CA LEU A 49 2.30 11.64 -9.29
C LEU A 49 1.47 12.28 -10.41
N ILE A 50 1.04 11.49 -11.40
CA ILE A 50 0.13 11.98 -12.45
C ILE A 50 -1.20 12.41 -11.85
N SER A 51 -1.81 11.58 -11.00
CA SER A 51 -3.12 11.89 -10.43
C SER A 51 -3.11 13.11 -9.51
N TYR A 52 -1.98 13.37 -8.84
CA TYR A 52 -1.85 14.47 -7.89
C TYR A 52 -1.39 15.78 -8.55
N TYR A 53 -0.30 15.74 -9.34
CA TYR A 53 0.32 16.93 -9.90
C TYR A 53 -0.14 17.27 -11.32
N ALA A 54 -0.59 16.27 -12.10
CA ALA A 54 -0.97 16.45 -13.50
C ALA A 54 -2.35 15.85 -13.87
N PRO A 55 -3.43 16.11 -13.09
CA PRO A 55 -4.74 15.49 -13.31
C PRO A 55 -5.38 15.89 -14.64
N GLU A 56 -5.15 17.12 -15.12
CA GLU A 56 -5.74 17.65 -16.34
C GLU A 56 -4.86 17.45 -17.58
N ASN A 57 -3.61 17.00 -17.40
CA ASN A 57 -2.68 16.81 -18.50
C ASN A 57 -3.06 15.58 -19.35
N VAL A 58 -3.49 15.81 -20.59
CA VAL A 58 -4.01 14.75 -21.48
C VAL A 58 -2.99 13.64 -21.73
N PHE A 59 -1.70 13.96 -21.87
CA PHE A 59 -0.66 12.96 -22.12
C PHE A 59 -0.35 12.15 -20.87
N ALA A 60 -0.30 12.79 -19.70
CA ALA A 60 -0.16 12.11 -18.42
C ALA A 60 -1.35 11.18 -18.16
N GLN A 61 -2.58 11.65 -18.35
CA GLN A 61 -3.78 10.82 -18.22
C GLN A 61 -3.79 9.65 -19.21
N ARG A 62 -3.26 9.82 -20.42
CA ARG A 62 -3.10 8.72 -21.37
C ARG A 62 -2.10 7.68 -20.87
N LEU A 63 -0.95 8.10 -20.34
CA LEU A 63 0.03 7.19 -19.74
C LEU A 63 -0.57 6.43 -18.54
N LEU A 64 -1.28 7.13 -17.67
CA LEU A 64 -2.00 6.56 -16.53
C LEU A 64 -3.02 5.50 -16.97
N ASN A 65 -3.83 5.80 -17.99
CA ASN A 65 -4.81 4.84 -18.51
C ASN A 65 -4.15 3.57 -19.08
N ILE A 66 -3.03 3.72 -19.80
CA ILE A 66 -2.26 2.58 -20.32
C ILE A 66 -1.72 1.72 -19.19
N HIS A 67 -1.17 2.36 -18.15
CA HIS A 67 -0.73 1.69 -16.93
C HIS A 67 -1.88 0.92 -16.28
N HIS A 68 -3.00 1.57 -15.95
CA HIS A 68 -4.13 0.92 -15.29
C HIS A 68 -4.68 -0.28 -16.09
N MET A 69 -4.73 -0.15 -17.43
CA MET A 69 -5.14 -1.27 -18.29
C MET A 69 -4.17 -2.45 -18.20
N ALA A 70 -2.86 -2.19 -18.30
CA ALA A 70 -1.84 -3.24 -18.20
C ALA A 70 -1.82 -3.89 -16.80
N LYS A 71 -1.92 -3.06 -15.76
CA LYS A 71 -1.99 -3.44 -14.36
C LYS A 71 -3.20 -4.33 -14.08
N SER A 72 -4.39 -3.94 -14.55
CA SER A 72 -5.61 -4.74 -14.39
C SER A 72 -5.49 -6.11 -15.03
N ILE A 73 -4.89 -6.20 -16.23
CA ILE A 73 -4.64 -7.48 -16.90
C ILE A 73 -3.65 -8.33 -16.09
N GLN A 74 -2.57 -7.74 -15.60
CA GLN A 74 -1.57 -8.42 -14.77
C GLN A 74 -2.19 -8.99 -13.49
N MET A 75 -2.88 -8.14 -12.73
CA MET A 75 -3.53 -8.54 -11.46
C MET A 75 -4.58 -9.62 -11.67
N LYS A 76 -5.29 -9.61 -12.80
CA LYS A 76 -6.28 -10.65 -13.13
C LYS A 76 -5.64 -11.99 -13.46
N LYS A 77 -4.43 -12.00 -14.04
CA LYS A 77 -3.65 -13.23 -14.28
C LYS A 77 -3.06 -13.80 -13.00
N GLU A 78 -2.62 -12.92 -12.10
CA GLU A 78 -2.04 -13.32 -10.81
C GLU A 78 -3.09 -13.85 -9.83
N LEU A 79 -4.34 -13.36 -9.94
CA LEU A 79 -5.40 -13.67 -8.97
C LEU A 79 -5.64 -15.16 -8.74
N SER A 80 -5.59 -16.01 -9.76
CA SER A 80 -5.81 -17.45 -9.56
C SER A 80 -4.74 -18.07 -8.67
N SER A 81 -3.47 -17.75 -8.92
CA SER A 81 -2.36 -18.25 -8.10
C SER A 81 -2.43 -17.73 -6.67
N VAL A 82 -2.81 -16.47 -6.48
CA VAL A 82 -2.98 -15.90 -5.12
C VAL A 82 -4.09 -16.63 -4.36
N LEU A 83 -5.23 -16.91 -5.01
CA LEU A 83 -6.33 -17.64 -4.39
C LEU A 83 -5.99 -19.09 -4.10
N GLU A 84 -5.23 -19.76 -4.98
CA GLU A 84 -4.73 -21.12 -4.77
C GLU A 84 -3.80 -21.19 -3.55
N SER A 85 -2.83 -20.27 -3.45
CA SER A 85 -1.93 -20.17 -2.28
C SER A 85 -2.68 -19.85 -0.99
N PHE A 86 -3.69 -18.97 -1.05
CA PHE A 86 -4.52 -18.64 0.10
C PHE A 86 -5.34 -19.84 0.58
N GLU A 87 -5.98 -20.56 -0.34
CA GLU A 87 -6.78 -21.74 -0.02
C GLU A 87 -5.92 -22.88 0.55
N ALA A 88 -4.78 -23.16 -0.08
CA ALA A 88 -3.84 -24.18 0.37
C ALA A 88 -3.29 -23.87 1.77
N GLY A 89 -2.85 -22.62 2.00
CA GLY A 89 -2.32 -22.22 3.30
C GLY A 89 -3.39 -22.20 4.40
N MET A 90 -4.64 -21.83 4.09
CA MET A 90 -5.75 -21.98 5.05
C MET A 90 -5.97 -23.45 5.44
N ALA A 91 -5.98 -24.36 4.45
CA ALA A 91 -6.14 -25.80 4.68
C ALA A 91 -5.01 -26.37 5.51
N GLN A 92 -3.77 -26.01 5.20
CA GLN A 92 -2.58 -26.49 5.88
C GLN A 92 -2.43 -25.92 7.30
N ARG A 93 -2.73 -24.64 7.49
CA ARG A 93 -2.55 -23.95 8.78
C ARG A 93 -3.61 -24.32 9.81
N PHE A 94 -4.84 -24.60 9.38
CA PHE A 94 -5.99 -24.80 10.27
C PHE A 94 -6.64 -26.17 10.09
N GLU A 95 -5.90 -27.17 9.61
CA GLU A 95 -6.45 -28.50 9.35
C GLU A 95 -7.08 -29.10 10.62
N GLY A 96 -8.41 -29.26 10.61
CA GLY A 96 -9.15 -29.81 11.74
C GLY A 96 -9.35 -28.86 12.93
N GLU A 97 -8.88 -27.62 12.82
CA GLU A 97 -8.96 -26.60 13.86
C GLU A 97 -10.06 -25.56 13.59
N VAL A 98 -10.48 -24.87 14.64
CA VAL A 98 -11.38 -23.71 14.54
C VAL A 98 -10.56 -22.52 14.04
N ILE A 99 -11.00 -21.92 12.94
CA ILE A 99 -10.33 -20.73 12.41
C ILE A 99 -10.46 -19.54 13.39
N PRO A 100 -9.38 -18.78 13.64
CA PRO A 100 -9.42 -17.61 14.50
C PRO A 100 -10.39 -16.53 14.01
N ASP A 101 -10.88 -15.70 14.93
CA ASP A 101 -11.89 -14.67 14.64
C ASP A 101 -11.40 -13.65 13.58
N GLU A 102 -10.11 -13.33 13.56
CA GLU A 102 -9.51 -12.41 12.58
C GLU A 102 -9.64 -12.96 11.15
N PHE A 103 -9.42 -14.27 10.98
CA PHE A 103 -9.60 -14.96 9.69
C PHE A 103 -11.07 -15.07 9.30
N VAL A 104 -11.97 -15.27 10.26
CA VAL A 104 -13.41 -15.27 9.96
C VAL A 104 -13.87 -13.87 9.52
N ASN A 105 -13.39 -12.81 10.17
CA ASN A 105 -13.68 -11.43 9.79
C ASN A 105 -13.17 -11.13 8.37
N LEU A 106 -11.94 -11.53 8.04
CA LEU A 106 -11.37 -11.41 6.70
C LEU A 106 -12.23 -12.14 5.66
N LEU A 107 -12.58 -13.41 5.91
CA LEU A 107 -13.40 -14.20 4.99
C LEU A 107 -14.78 -13.57 4.80
N ALA A 108 -15.40 -13.07 5.87
CA ALA A 108 -16.69 -12.39 5.77
C ALA A 108 -16.61 -11.10 4.92
N LEU A 109 -15.54 -10.32 5.04
CA LEU A 109 -15.27 -9.18 4.15
C LEU A 109 -15.08 -9.64 2.70
N MET A 110 -14.33 -10.71 2.49
CA MET A 110 -14.11 -11.31 1.17
C MET A 110 -15.42 -11.75 0.50
N THR A 111 -16.45 -12.17 1.26
CA THR A 111 -17.77 -12.49 0.68
C THR A 111 -18.45 -11.30 0.00
N GLN A 112 -18.05 -10.07 0.34
CA GLN A 112 -18.59 -8.83 -0.22
C GLN A 112 -17.74 -8.30 -1.40
N SER A 113 -16.66 -8.99 -1.74
CA SER A 113 -15.73 -8.61 -2.82
C SER A 113 -16.46 -8.35 -4.15
N LYS A 114 -16.02 -7.32 -4.87
CA LYS A 114 -16.49 -7.06 -6.25
C LYS A 114 -16.09 -8.19 -7.20
N GLU A 115 -14.94 -8.82 -6.97
CA GLU A 115 -14.44 -9.98 -7.69
C GLU A 115 -15.15 -11.25 -7.20
N GLU A 116 -16.00 -11.83 -8.04
CA GLU A 116 -16.86 -12.97 -7.68
C GLU A 116 -16.09 -14.22 -7.25
N VAL A 117 -14.89 -14.42 -7.81
CA VAL A 117 -14.04 -15.57 -7.47
C VAL A 117 -13.54 -15.50 -6.03
N ILE A 118 -13.28 -14.30 -5.50
CA ILE A 118 -12.89 -14.08 -4.12
C ILE A 118 -14.07 -14.36 -3.19
N ALA A 119 -15.24 -13.83 -3.52
CA ALA A 119 -16.45 -14.04 -2.72
C ALA A 119 -16.85 -15.52 -2.66
N ARG A 120 -16.77 -16.23 -3.79
CA ARG A 120 -17.02 -17.68 -3.85
C ARG A 120 -16.03 -18.45 -3.00
N LEU A 121 -14.73 -18.16 -3.10
CA LEU A 121 -13.72 -18.81 -2.26
C LEU A 121 -14.07 -18.63 -0.78
N ALA A 122 -14.35 -17.40 -0.36
CA ALA A 122 -14.68 -17.11 1.03
C ALA A 122 -15.90 -17.88 1.54
N PHE A 123 -16.98 -17.97 0.75
CA PHE A 123 -18.15 -18.78 1.13
C PHE A 123 -17.81 -20.26 1.28
N ARG A 124 -16.98 -20.83 0.40
CA ARG A 124 -16.52 -22.22 0.52
C ARG A 124 -15.66 -22.40 1.76
N THR A 125 -14.67 -21.54 1.97
CA THR A 125 -13.78 -21.63 3.13
C THR A 125 -14.57 -21.55 4.44
N LEU A 126 -15.49 -20.60 4.59
CA LEU A 126 -16.38 -20.55 5.75
C LEU A 126 -17.25 -21.81 5.90
N HIS A 127 -17.66 -22.41 4.78
CA HIS A 127 -18.40 -23.67 4.80
C HIS A 127 -17.52 -24.86 5.22
N ASP A 128 -16.23 -24.87 4.92
CA ASP A 128 -15.37 -26.04 5.11
C ASP A 128 -14.76 -26.09 6.52
N PHE A 129 -14.45 -24.94 7.13
CA PHE A 129 -13.86 -24.89 8.48
C PHE A 129 -14.90 -24.82 9.60
N PRO A 130 -14.66 -25.41 10.77
CA PRO A 130 -15.50 -25.16 11.94
C PRO A 130 -15.39 -23.68 12.33
N ILE A 131 -16.53 -23.04 12.58
CA ILE A 131 -16.62 -21.60 12.88
C ILE A 131 -17.12 -21.41 14.32
N PRO A 132 -16.59 -20.42 15.06
CA PRO A 132 -17.12 -20.03 16.35
C PRO A 132 -18.62 -19.76 16.32
N LEU A 133 -19.33 -20.24 17.34
CA LEU A 133 -20.79 -20.10 17.39
C LEU A 133 -21.23 -18.64 17.53
N ALA A 134 -20.45 -17.82 18.24
CA ALA A 134 -20.76 -16.42 18.52
C ALA A 134 -21.03 -15.60 17.25
N ILE A 135 -20.44 -15.99 16.11
CA ILE A 135 -20.54 -15.29 14.83
C ILE A 135 -21.41 -16.02 13.79
N ALA A 136 -21.97 -17.18 14.14
CA ALA A 136 -22.76 -18.01 13.22
C ALA A 136 -24.06 -17.32 12.74
N ALA A 137 -24.73 -16.58 13.62
CA ALA A 137 -25.95 -15.83 13.28
C ALA A 137 -25.67 -14.74 12.23
N TRP A 138 -24.55 -14.03 12.39
CA TRP A 138 -24.10 -13.00 11.45
C TRP A 138 -23.72 -13.59 10.09
N LEU A 139 -22.92 -14.66 10.06
CA LEU A 139 -22.56 -15.34 8.81
C LEU A 139 -23.79 -15.92 8.09
N ARG A 140 -24.79 -16.41 8.83
CA ARG A 140 -26.08 -16.83 8.24
C ARG A 140 -26.77 -15.67 7.54
N LEU A 141 -26.84 -14.50 8.17
CA LEU A 141 -27.45 -13.31 7.58
C LEU A 141 -26.70 -12.88 6.31
N LEU A 142 -25.37 -12.80 6.36
CA LEU A 142 -24.53 -12.51 5.20
C LEU A 142 -24.78 -13.50 4.05
N ALA A 143 -24.84 -14.80 4.37
CA ALA A 143 -25.15 -15.83 3.41
C ALA A 143 -26.53 -15.62 2.76
N ILE A 144 -27.57 -15.33 3.54
CA ILE A 144 -28.93 -15.06 3.04
C ILE A 144 -28.95 -13.89 2.04
N LEU A 145 -28.27 -12.80 2.38
CA LEU A 145 -28.21 -11.61 1.54
C LEU A 145 -27.49 -11.88 0.21
N SER A 146 -26.57 -12.85 0.20
CA SER A 146 -25.70 -13.18 -0.93
C SER A 146 -26.18 -14.35 -1.80
N MET A 147 -27.20 -15.11 -1.37
CA MET A 147 -27.75 -16.26 -2.10
C MET A 147 -28.15 -15.99 -3.55
N PRO A 148 -28.76 -14.84 -3.91
CA PRO A 148 -29.18 -14.60 -5.30
C PRO A 148 -28.00 -14.61 -6.29
N ARG A 149 -26.79 -14.32 -5.79
CA ARG A 149 -25.58 -14.20 -6.62
C ARG A 149 -24.65 -15.40 -6.49
N PHE A 150 -24.61 -16.07 -5.33
CA PHE A 150 -23.64 -17.13 -5.04
C PHE A 150 -24.32 -18.40 -4.51
N PRO A 151 -24.30 -19.51 -5.28
CA PRO A 151 -24.79 -20.81 -4.80
C PRO A 151 -24.09 -21.31 -3.53
N GLU A 152 -22.80 -21.00 -3.36
CA GLU A 152 -21.98 -21.36 -2.21
C GLU A 152 -22.53 -20.75 -0.91
N ALA A 153 -23.17 -19.58 -0.99
CA ALA A 153 -23.82 -18.94 0.15
C ALA A 153 -24.99 -19.76 0.71
N GLU A 154 -25.74 -20.47 -0.13
CA GLU A 154 -26.83 -21.36 0.33
C GLU A 154 -26.26 -22.52 1.17
N SER A 155 -25.12 -23.07 0.78
CA SER A 155 -24.45 -24.13 1.56
C SER A 155 -24.02 -23.62 2.93
N LEU A 156 -23.41 -22.43 2.99
CA LEU A 156 -23.02 -21.80 4.25
C LEU A 156 -24.24 -21.52 5.13
N ARG A 157 -25.33 -20.97 4.57
CA ARG A 157 -26.58 -20.70 5.29
C ARG A 157 -27.12 -21.97 5.96
N LEU A 158 -27.22 -23.07 5.21
CA LEU A 158 -27.71 -24.36 5.71
C LEU A 158 -26.81 -24.91 6.82
N LYS A 159 -25.48 -24.76 6.69
CA LYS A 159 -24.54 -25.14 7.75
C LYS A 159 -24.77 -24.32 9.03
N MET A 160 -24.90 -23.00 8.92
CA MET A 160 -25.13 -22.13 10.07
C MET A 160 -26.48 -22.41 10.74
N GLU A 161 -27.53 -22.69 9.96
CA GLU A 161 -28.83 -23.10 10.52
C GLU A 161 -28.77 -24.41 11.30
N ARG A 162 -28.04 -25.41 10.80
CA ARG A 162 -27.83 -26.67 11.56
C ARG A 162 -27.06 -26.42 12.85
N ASN A 163 -26.07 -25.53 12.83
CA ASN A 163 -25.31 -25.19 14.03
C ASN A 163 -26.18 -24.48 15.07
N LEU A 164 -27.01 -23.52 14.64
CA LEU A 164 -27.94 -22.80 15.53
C LEU A 164 -29.03 -23.73 16.10
N ASN A 165 -29.66 -24.56 15.25
CA ASN A 165 -30.72 -25.48 15.70
C ASN A 165 -30.20 -26.55 16.67
N ARG A 166 -28.92 -26.95 16.57
CA ARG A 166 -28.29 -27.86 17.53
C ARG A 166 -28.22 -27.27 18.94
N ILE A 167 -28.29 -25.96 19.10
CA ILE A 167 -28.33 -25.31 20.42
C ILE A 167 -29.77 -25.25 20.91
N ASP A 168 -30.73 -24.88 20.04
CA ASP A 168 -32.16 -24.90 20.40
C ASP A 168 -32.64 -26.30 20.86
N GLU A 169 -31.99 -27.37 20.39
CA GLU A 169 -32.26 -28.76 20.84
C GLU A 169 -31.51 -29.17 22.12
N VAL A 170 -30.44 -28.45 22.50
CA VAL A 170 -29.59 -28.76 23.67
C VAL A 170 -29.84 -27.79 24.83
N ASP A 171 -30.55 -26.69 24.59
CA ASP A 171 -30.64 -25.57 25.51
C ASP A 171 -32.07 -25.26 26.00
N ASP A 172 -32.39 -25.80 27.17
CA ASP A 172 -33.49 -25.39 28.04
C ASP A 172 -33.11 -24.17 28.94
N GLY A 173 -32.15 -23.29 28.58
CA GLY A 173 -31.93 -22.07 29.38
C GLY A 173 -30.67 -21.19 29.24
N ILE A 174 -29.97 -21.09 28.11
CA ILE A 174 -28.82 -20.19 27.91
C ILE A 174 -29.23 -18.99 27.05
N ASP A 175 -29.33 -17.82 27.68
CA ASP A 175 -29.61 -16.53 27.05
C ASP A 175 -28.39 -16.11 26.20
N ILE A 176 -28.40 -16.40 24.89
CA ILE A 176 -27.37 -15.94 23.95
C ILE A 176 -27.57 -14.44 23.70
N ARG A 177 -26.88 -13.62 24.50
CA ARG A 177 -26.73 -12.19 24.22
C ARG A 177 -25.61 -11.99 23.20
N ILE A 178 -25.98 -11.56 22.00
CA ILE A 178 -25.04 -11.01 21.01
C ILE A 178 -24.54 -9.67 21.58
N PRO A 179 -23.24 -9.50 21.86
CA PRO A 179 -22.70 -8.19 22.22
C PRO A 179 -22.88 -7.24 21.02
N GLU A 180 -23.64 -6.16 21.20
CA GLU A 180 -23.91 -5.18 20.14
C GLU A 180 -22.63 -4.54 19.58
N GLU A 181 -21.53 -4.56 20.35
CA GLU A 181 -20.21 -4.02 19.95
C GLU A 181 -19.47 -4.84 18.88
N ASN A 182 -19.87 -6.10 18.62
CA ASN A 182 -19.21 -6.99 17.65
C ASN A 182 -19.99 -7.22 16.36
N VAL A 183 -21.05 -6.44 16.10
CA VAL A 183 -21.82 -6.49 14.85
C VAL A 183 -21.38 -5.33 13.96
N PRO A 184 -20.55 -5.55 12.91
CA PRO A 184 -20.30 -4.53 11.92
C PRO A 184 -21.64 -4.15 11.28
N GLN A 185 -21.97 -2.85 11.25
CA GLN A 185 -23.20 -2.36 10.63
C GLN A 185 -23.31 -2.92 9.20
N VAL A 186 -24.33 -3.74 8.95
CA VAL A 186 -24.72 -4.12 7.60
C VAL A 186 -25.28 -2.86 6.94
N VAL A 187 -24.43 -2.14 6.20
CA VAL A 187 -24.82 -0.89 5.53
C VAL A 187 -25.81 -1.21 4.42
N GLN A 188 -27.11 -1.10 4.72
CA GLN A 188 -28.13 -0.93 3.69
C GLN A 188 -28.03 0.49 3.14
N PHE A 189 -27.86 0.62 1.81
CA PHE A 189 -27.98 1.91 1.13
C PHE A 189 -29.42 2.44 1.25
N VAL A 190 -29.65 3.38 2.17
CA VAL A 190 -30.86 4.22 2.22
C VAL A 190 -30.42 5.69 2.42
N PRO A 191 -30.86 6.65 1.59
CA PRO A 191 -30.43 8.06 1.70
C PRO A 191 -30.98 8.69 2.98
N GLN A 192 -30.12 9.27 3.82
CA GLN A 192 -30.53 9.91 5.08
C GLN A 192 -30.70 11.43 4.96
N VAL A 193 -31.74 11.92 5.63
CA VAL A 193 -31.95 13.32 6.07
C VAL A 193 -31.51 13.38 7.54
N PRO A 194 -30.79 14.41 8.00
CA PRO A 194 -30.14 14.38 9.30
C PRO A 194 -31.10 14.82 10.42
N GLU A 195 -31.03 14.15 11.55
CA GLU A 195 -31.45 14.72 12.84
C GLU A 195 -30.33 14.52 13.88
N ASP A 196 -30.05 15.62 14.56
CA ASP A 196 -29.12 15.79 15.67
C ASP A 196 -29.56 15.02 16.93
N SER A 197 -28.61 14.59 17.77
CA SER A 197 -28.61 14.90 19.21
C SER A 197 -27.41 14.27 19.95
N ASP A 198 -26.69 15.17 20.62
CA ASP A 198 -25.94 15.10 21.87
C ASP A 198 -26.21 13.89 22.80
N ASP A 199 -25.16 13.30 23.41
CA ASP A 199 -24.76 13.62 24.80
C ASP A 199 -23.60 12.73 25.30
N ASP A 200 -22.86 13.33 26.25
CA ASP A 200 -21.63 12.90 26.92
C ASP A 200 -21.76 11.71 27.90
N GLU A 201 -20.65 11.02 28.22
CA GLU A 201 -19.96 11.13 29.54
C GLU A 201 -18.93 10.01 29.84
N GLU A 202 -17.97 10.42 30.68
CA GLU A 202 -16.69 9.86 31.12
C GLU A 202 -16.71 8.64 32.07
N SER A 203 -15.48 8.15 32.32
CA SER A 203 -14.94 7.49 33.53
C SER A 203 -14.83 5.96 33.44
N GLY A 204 -13.75 5.27 33.83
CA GLY A 204 -12.52 5.63 34.52
C GLY A 204 -11.92 4.39 35.22
N SER A 205 -10.63 4.48 35.57
CA SER A 205 -9.85 3.67 36.52
C SER A 205 -9.06 2.42 36.08
N GLU A 206 -7.75 2.65 36.10
CA GLU A 206 -6.57 1.86 36.48
C GLU A 206 -6.76 0.56 37.29
N SER A 207 -5.94 -0.46 36.98
CA SER A 207 -5.19 -1.20 38.01
C SER A 207 -3.97 -1.94 37.43
N ASP A 208 -2.79 -1.62 37.97
CA ASP A 208 -1.53 -2.35 37.84
C ASP A 208 -1.61 -3.77 38.42
N THR A 209 -0.80 -4.70 37.90
CA THR A 209 0.01 -5.61 38.73
C THR A 209 1.12 -6.29 37.91
N ASP A 210 2.35 -6.02 38.32
CA ASP A 210 3.58 -6.73 37.96
C ASP A 210 3.56 -8.19 38.46
N THR A 211 4.13 -9.13 37.70
CA THR A 211 4.98 -10.19 38.28
C THR A 211 5.92 -10.79 37.23
N GLU A 212 7.22 -10.56 37.41
CA GLU A 212 8.32 -11.25 36.72
C GLU A 212 8.50 -12.69 37.26
N SER A 213 8.91 -13.62 36.39
CA SER A 213 9.81 -14.71 36.79
C SER A 213 10.57 -15.27 35.59
N GLU A 214 11.87 -14.99 35.57
CA GLU A 214 12.96 -15.63 34.84
C GLU A 214 13.11 -17.11 35.24
N ALA A 215 13.42 -17.98 34.27
CA ALA A 215 14.07 -19.27 34.51
C ALA A 215 14.79 -19.77 33.24
N ASP A 216 16.09 -19.48 33.20
CA ASP A 216 17.10 -20.16 32.37
C ASP A 216 17.14 -21.68 32.65
N SER A 217 17.30 -22.48 31.60
CA SER A 217 18.06 -23.73 31.70
C SER A 217 18.75 -24.07 30.38
N GLU A 218 20.06 -24.13 30.47
CA GLU A 218 21.04 -24.39 29.41
C GLU A 218 20.95 -25.80 28.80
N SER A 219 21.36 -25.84 27.53
CA SER A 219 21.97 -26.93 26.74
C SER A 219 21.98 -28.37 27.29
N ASP A 220 21.53 -29.30 26.45
CA ASP A 220 22.19 -30.61 26.35
C ASP A 220 22.32 -31.01 24.88
N GLU A 221 23.55 -30.88 24.38
CA GLU A 221 24.01 -31.34 23.08
C GLU A 221 24.41 -32.83 23.17
N SER A 222 24.18 -33.53 22.07
CA SER A 222 24.61 -34.90 21.75
C SER A 222 23.67 -36.05 22.16
N PHE A 223 23.06 -36.68 21.16
CA PHE A 223 23.37 -38.08 20.85
C PHE A 223 22.93 -38.45 19.42
N LEU A 224 23.86 -38.33 18.47
CA LEU A 224 23.75 -39.03 17.19
C LEU A 224 24.07 -40.51 17.40
N SER A 225 23.15 -41.37 16.94
CA SER A 225 23.26 -42.81 16.58
C SER A 225 22.11 -43.61 17.22
N GLN A 226 21.35 -44.46 16.55
CA GLN A 226 21.40 -45.04 15.22
C GLN A 226 20.04 -45.76 14.99
N ASP A 227 19.66 -45.92 13.73
CA ASP A 227 18.72 -46.92 13.21
C ASP A 227 17.24 -46.83 13.66
N SER A 228 16.50 -45.89 13.07
CA SER A 228 15.07 -46.06 12.85
C SER A 228 14.77 -45.91 11.35
N ALA A 229 14.03 -46.89 10.83
CA ALA A 229 13.62 -47.03 9.44
C ALA A 229 12.64 -45.91 9.03
N PHE A 230 13.19 -44.73 8.75
CA PHE A 230 12.47 -43.54 8.32
C PHE A 230 13.09 -43.04 7.02
N GLY A 231 12.27 -42.38 6.19
CA GLY A 231 12.71 -41.63 5.02
C GLY A 231 13.98 -40.84 5.33
N GLY A 232 14.90 -40.78 4.37
CA GLY A 232 16.23 -40.20 4.59
C GLY A 232 16.13 -38.81 5.22
N ILE A 233 17.12 -38.39 6.00
CA ILE A 233 17.20 -37.02 6.54
C ILE A 233 16.99 -35.97 5.43
N ASP A 234 17.40 -36.28 4.19
CA ASP A 234 17.15 -35.47 3.00
C ASP A 234 15.65 -35.33 2.63
N GLU A 235 14.83 -36.37 2.83
CA GLU A 235 13.37 -36.36 2.58
C GLU A 235 12.66 -35.48 3.62
N VAL A 236 13.05 -35.60 4.90
CA VAL A 236 12.51 -34.75 5.98
C VAL A 236 12.92 -33.28 5.80
N LEU A 237 14.14 -33.01 5.32
CA LEU A 237 14.58 -31.64 5.03
C LEU A 237 13.89 -31.05 3.79
N GLU A 238 13.56 -31.88 2.81
CA GLU A 238 12.80 -31.46 1.63
C GLU A 238 11.35 -31.10 2.01
N ASP A 239 10.70 -31.92 2.85
CA ASP A 239 9.36 -31.65 3.38
C ASP A 239 9.30 -30.35 4.20
N ILE A 240 10.32 -30.08 5.03
CA ILE A 240 10.40 -28.82 5.79
C ILE A 240 10.53 -27.62 4.86
N ARG A 241 11.37 -27.73 3.81
CA ARG A 241 11.57 -26.62 2.86
C ARG A 241 10.31 -26.37 2.04
N GLU A 242 9.62 -27.42 1.59
CA GLU A 242 8.34 -27.30 0.88
C GLU A 242 7.29 -26.63 1.77
N TYR A 243 7.17 -27.04 3.04
CA TYR A 243 6.29 -26.40 4.00
C TYR A 243 6.61 -24.90 4.20
N GLU A 244 7.89 -24.56 4.35
CA GLU A 244 8.31 -23.15 4.47
C GLU A 244 7.98 -22.33 3.23
N GLU A 245 8.21 -22.88 2.03
CA GLU A 245 7.88 -22.23 0.75
C GLU A 245 6.36 -22.00 0.61
N GLU A 246 5.55 -22.99 0.99
CA GLU A 246 4.09 -22.88 0.98
C GLU A 246 3.57 -21.84 1.98
N MET A 247 4.13 -21.81 3.20
CA MET A 247 3.76 -20.82 4.22
C MET A 247 4.17 -19.40 3.84
N ILE A 248 5.32 -19.21 3.19
CA ILE A 248 5.71 -17.90 2.63
C ILE A 248 4.73 -17.47 1.53
N ALA A 249 4.33 -18.40 0.65
CA ALA A 249 3.33 -18.10 -0.38
C ALA A 249 1.97 -17.76 0.23
N PHE A 250 1.59 -18.44 1.31
CA PHE A 250 0.38 -18.13 2.07
C PHE A 250 0.43 -16.73 2.66
N ASP A 251 1.50 -16.35 3.37
CA ASP A 251 1.64 -15.02 3.97
C ASP A 251 1.58 -13.90 2.91
N TYR A 252 2.22 -14.10 1.75
CA TYR A 252 2.11 -13.18 0.62
C TYR A 252 0.66 -13.08 0.11
N SER A 253 -0.03 -14.22 -0.02
CA SER A 253 -1.42 -14.25 -0.50
C SER A 253 -2.40 -13.61 0.48
N LEU A 254 -2.19 -13.80 1.78
CA LEU A 254 -2.94 -13.16 2.86
C LEU A 254 -2.77 -11.64 2.79
N GLY A 255 -1.52 -11.18 2.63
CA GLY A 255 -1.22 -9.77 2.43
C GLY A 255 -1.90 -9.17 1.21
N GLU A 256 -1.94 -9.93 0.11
CA GLU A 256 -2.63 -9.51 -1.10
C GLU A 256 -4.16 -9.45 -0.92
N MET A 257 -4.78 -10.39 -0.20
CA MET A 257 -6.22 -10.38 0.10
C MET A 257 -6.59 -9.20 1.00
N ILE A 258 -5.87 -8.99 2.10
CA ILE A 258 -6.09 -7.87 3.02
C ILE A 258 -5.98 -6.54 2.27
N THR A 259 -4.97 -6.37 1.43
CA THR A 259 -4.76 -5.15 0.65
C THR A 259 -5.93 -4.87 -0.31
N ARG A 260 -6.46 -5.90 -0.98
CA ARG A 260 -7.64 -5.77 -1.84
C ARG A 260 -8.86 -5.30 -1.06
N ILE A 261 -9.10 -5.87 0.11
CA ILE A 261 -10.22 -5.48 0.98
C ILE A 261 -10.08 -4.03 1.45
N VAL A 262 -8.88 -3.60 1.83
CA VAL A 262 -8.58 -2.20 2.17
C VAL A 262 -8.95 -1.25 1.02
N ILE A 263 -8.58 -1.59 -0.21
CA ILE A 263 -8.94 -0.76 -1.38
C ILE A 263 -10.44 -0.74 -1.60
N GLU A 264 -11.11 -1.89 -1.50
CA GLU A 264 -12.56 -1.93 -1.68
C GLU A 264 -13.28 -1.10 -0.61
N ALA A 265 -12.78 -1.11 0.63
CA ALA A 265 -13.26 -0.25 1.70
C ALA A 265 -13.05 1.24 1.36
N LEU A 266 -11.84 1.65 0.96
CA LEU A 266 -11.56 3.04 0.52
C LEU A 266 -12.44 3.48 -0.65
N GLN A 267 -12.69 2.58 -1.61
CA GLN A 267 -13.54 2.85 -2.77
C GLN A 267 -15.04 2.89 -2.44
N SER A 268 -15.48 2.17 -1.41
CA SER A 268 -16.89 2.12 -1.00
C SER A 268 -17.37 3.45 -0.44
N LYS A 269 -16.45 4.22 0.14
CA LYS A 269 -16.70 5.48 0.85
C LYS A 269 -17.68 5.34 2.02
N THR A 270 -17.74 4.17 2.66
CA THR A 270 -18.59 3.91 3.82
C THR A 270 -17.76 3.69 5.08
N ASP A 271 -18.07 4.43 6.14
CA ASP A 271 -17.31 4.39 7.40
C ASP A 271 -17.32 3.00 8.03
N GLY A 272 -18.43 2.27 7.89
CA GLY A 272 -18.54 0.90 8.38
C GLY A 272 -17.50 -0.06 7.76
N LEU A 273 -17.28 0.01 6.45
CA LEU A 273 -16.27 -0.84 5.79
C LEU A 273 -14.85 -0.37 6.07
N ILE A 274 -14.64 0.94 6.18
CA ILE A 274 -13.32 1.53 6.49
C ILE A 274 -12.89 1.18 7.90
N ASN A 275 -13.79 1.30 8.89
CA ASN A 275 -13.52 0.90 10.27
C ASN A 275 -13.25 -0.60 10.40
N LEU A 276 -14.01 -1.43 9.68
CA LEU A 276 -13.81 -2.88 9.68
C LEU A 276 -12.47 -3.28 9.05
N ALA A 277 -12.09 -2.63 7.94
CA ALA A 277 -10.77 -2.82 7.33
C ALA A 277 -9.63 -2.36 8.25
N THR A 278 -9.82 -1.26 8.98
CA THR A 278 -8.85 -0.73 9.96
C THR A 278 -8.61 -1.71 11.10
N ARG A 279 -9.69 -2.28 11.64
CA ARG A 279 -9.61 -3.29 12.70
C ARG A 279 -8.88 -4.53 12.21
N MET A 280 -9.24 -5.03 11.03
CA MET A 280 -8.57 -6.18 10.40
C MET A 280 -7.07 -5.93 10.22
N VAL A 281 -6.66 -4.78 9.66
CA VAL A 281 -5.24 -4.43 9.51
C VAL A 281 -4.51 -4.48 10.87
N SER A 282 -5.14 -4.00 11.92
CA SER A 282 -4.59 -3.99 13.28
C SER A 282 -4.49 -5.40 13.88
N GLU A 283 -5.53 -6.21 13.72
CA GLU A 283 -5.64 -7.59 14.21
C GLU A 283 -4.54 -8.50 13.61
N PHE A 284 -4.29 -8.40 12.31
CA PHE A 284 -3.27 -9.22 11.64
C PHE A 284 -1.82 -8.73 11.88
N GLN A 285 -1.62 -7.57 12.52
CA GLN A 285 -0.31 -6.92 12.69
C GLN A 285 0.54 -6.93 11.40
N MET A 286 -0.15 -6.79 10.27
CA MET A 286 0.42 -7.17 8.99
C MET A 286 1.48 -6.16 8.57
N GLN A 287 2.68 -6.62 8.23
CA GLN A 287 3.66 -5.78 7.56
C GLN A 287 3.24 -5.61 6.10
N PHE A 288 2.75 -4.43 5.74
CA PHE A 288 2.50 -4.12 4.33
C PHE A 288 3.85 -3.99 3.63
N SER A 289 4.13 -4.90 2.70
CA SER A 289 5.27 -4.71 1.82
C SER A 289 5.07 -3.44 0.99
N GLN A 290 6.14 -2.66 0.82
CA GLN A 290 6.12 -1.48 -0.05
C GLN A 290 5.66 -1.85 -1.47
N SER A 291 5.99 -3.06 -1.93
CA SER A 291 5.55 -3.59 -3.21
C SER A 291 4.03 -3.77 -3.29
N LEU A 292 3.35 -4.27 -2.25
CA LEU A 292 1.88 -4.33 -2.22
C LEU A 292 1.27 -2.93 -2.17
N PHE A 293 1.82 -2.04 -1.35
CA PHE A 293 1.36 -0.66 -1.24
C PHE A 293 1.38 0.07 -2.59
N GLN A 294 2.46 -0.10 -3.37
CA GLN A 294 2.59 0.43 -4.73
C GLN A 294 1.78 -0.36 -5.76
N LYS A 295 1.76 -1.69 -5.67
CA LYS A 295 0.97 -2.57 -6.56
C LYS A 295 -0.50 -2.17 -6.52
N TYR A 296 -1.00 -1.81 -5.36
CA TYR A 296 -2.40 -1.50 -5.15
C TYR A 296 -2.72 -0.01 -5.09
N GLU A 297 -1.71 0.85 -5.31
CA GLU A 297 -1.86 2.30 -5.36
C GLU A 297 -2.66 2.85 -4.15
N ILE A 298 -2.38 2.33 -2.95
CA ILE A 298 -3.17 2.62 -1.74
C ILE A 298 -3.24 4.14 -1.48
N ALA A 299 -2.11 4.84 -1.62
CA ALA A 299 -2.05 6.29 -1.50
C ALA A 299 -2.99 7.02 -2.47
N LEU A 300 -3.17 6.50 -3.69
CA LEU A 300 -4.08 7.08 -4.67
C LEU A 300 -5.54 6.87 -4.28
N HIS A 301 -5.87 5.68 -3.79
CA HIS A 301 -7.21 5.36 -3.30
C HIS A 301 -7.58 6.18 -2.06
N TYR A 302 -6.64 6.42 -1.16
CA TYR A 302 -6.80 7.34 -0.04
C TYR A 302 -7.12 8.76 -0.50
N LEU A 303 -6.33 9.30 -1.44
CA LEU A 303 -6.49 10.68 -1.94
C LEU A 303 -7.83 10.91 -2.66
N LYS A 304 -8.38 9.87 -3.31
CA LYS A 304 -9.70 9.90 -3.99
C LYS A 304 -10.86 9.43 -3.12
N GLY A 305 -10.55 8.90 -1.93
CA GLY A 305 -11.47 8.37 -0.94
C GLY A 305 -12.24 9.45 -0.19
N PRO A 306 -13.13 9.07 0.76
CA PRO A 306 -13.75 10.04 1.65
C PRO A 306 -12.67 10.65 2.56
N GLN A 307 -12.73 11.96 2.79
CA GLN A 307 -11.80 12.67 3.67
C GLN A 307 -12.46 12.79 5.05
N ASN A 308 -12.38 11.70 5.82
CA ASN A 308 -12.96 11.60 7.15
C ASN A 308 -12.01 10.90 8.13
N GLU A 309 -12.30 11.02 9.42
CA GLU A 309 -11.48 10.49 10.50
C GLU A 309 -11.20 8.99 10.35
N SER A 310 -12.21 8.18 10.01
CA SER A 310 -12.04 6.75 9.74
C SER A 310 -10.99 6.47 8.66
N THR A 311 -10.96 7.27 7.59
CA THR A 311 -10.01 7.10 6.49
C THR A 311 -8.61 7.56 6.88
N GLU A 312 -8.50 8.63 7.67
CA GLU A 312 -7.23 9.09 8.23
C GLU A 312 -6.62 8.05 9.17
N ILE A 313 -7.43 7.44 10.05
CA ILE A 313 -6.99 6.37 10.97
C ILE A 313 -6.52 5.14 10.17
N LEU A 314 -7.27 4.71 9.16
CA LEU A 314 -6.88 3.59 8.30
C LEU A 314 -5.52 3.87 7.64
N MET A 315 -5.37 5.06 7.06
CA MET A 315 -4.14 5.44 6.36
C MET A 315 -2.95 5.58 7.31
N SER A 316 -3.15 6.15 8.50
CA SER A 316 -2.13 6.22 9.55
C SER A 316 -1.68 4.82 9.99
N THR A 317 -2.65 3.92 10.17
CA THR A 317 -2.38 2.52 10.55
C THR A 317 -1.56 1.81 9.49
N ILE A 318 -1.96 1.91 8.21
CA ILE A 318 -1.23 1.33 7.08
C ILE A 318 0.17 1.95 7.00
N SER A 319 0.30 3.28 7.07
CA SER A 319 1.59 3.97 6.92
C SER A 319 2.60 3.53 7.98
N ARG A 320 2.17 3.32 9.22
CA ARG A 320 3.03 2.81 10.30
C ARG A 320 3.48 1.36 10.07
N MET A 321 2.70 0.59 9.32
CA MET A 321 2.95 -0.83 9.03
C MET A 321 3.64 -1.07 7.69
N VAL A 322 3.68 -0.07 6.81
CA VAL A 322 4.52 -0.11 5.61
C VAL A 322 5.96 -0.10 6.10
N VAL A 323 6.68 -1.19 5.83
CA VAL A 323 8.12 -1.24 6.06
C VAL A 323 8.75 -0.30 5.02
N GLU A 324 8.91 0.97 5.39
CA GLU A 324 9.64 1.94 4.60
C GLU A 324 11.10 1.49 4.55
N HIS A 325 11.62 1.30 3.34
CA HIS A 325 13.06 1.41 3.18
C HIS A 325 13.44 2.90 3.36
N PRO A 326 14.51 3.19 4.13
CA PRO A 326 14.65 4.43 4.86
C PRO A 326 14.92 5.63 3.95
N VAL A 327 14.84 6.81 4.55
CA VAL A 327 15.34 8.14 4.11
C VAL A 327 16.62 8.07 3.24
N ASP A 328 17.50 7.08 3.47
CA ASP A 328 18.67 6.72 2.65
C ASP A 328 18.39 6.58 1.13
N GLN A 329 17.15 6.32 0.71
CA GLN A 329 16.81 6.25 -0.72
C GLN A 329 16.70 7.63 -1.39
N LYS A 330 16.34 8.69 -0.66
CA LYS A 330 16.16 10.03 -1.24
C LYS A 330 17.50 10.64 -1.62
N ASP A 331 18.46 10.67 -0.70
CA ASP A 331 19.80 11.20 -0.96
C ASP A 331 20.53 10.38 -2.01
N LYS A 332 20.35 9.06 -1.99
CA LYS A 332 20.89 8.19 -3.03
C LYS A 332 20.29 8.51 -4.40
N LEU A 333 18.97 8.72 -4.48
CA LEU A 333 18.33 9.08 -5.74
C LEU A 333 18.78 10.46 -6.23
N PHE A 334 18.90 11.45 -5.35
CA PHE A 334 19.42 12.77 -5.67
C PHE A 334 20.83 12.68 -6.25
N ASN A 335 21.72 11.97 -5.57
CA ASN A 335 23.10 11.75 -6.05
C ASN A 335 23.14 11.01 -7.39
N GLU A 336 22.34 9.96 -7.57
CA GLU A 336 22.24 9.25 -8.85
C GLU A 336 21.73 10.18 -9.97
N ILE A 337 20.80 11.10 -9.69
CA ILE A 337 20.32 12.12 -10.65
C ILE A 337 21.42 13.12 -11.00
N LEU A 338 22.16 13.63 -10.01
CA LEU A 338 23.29 14.54 -10.24
C LEU A 338 24.36 13.87 -11.11
N GLU A 339 24.72 12.62 -10.82
CA GLU A 339 25.66 11.84 -11.65
C GLU A 339 25.13 11.65 -13.07
N TYR A 340 23.83 11.37 -13.22
CA TYR A 340 23.19 11.25 -14.53
C TYR A 340 23.27 12.57 -15.31
N PHE A 341 22.95 13.71 -14.69
CA PHE A 341 23.04 15.03 -15.31
C PHE A 341 24.48 15.44 -15.62
N ASP A 342 25.44 15.09 -14.76
CA ASP A 342 26.86 15.30 -15.04
C ASP A 342 27.30 14.50 -16.27
N SER A 343 26.84 13.25 -16.38
CA SER A 343 27.18 12.38 -17.51
C SER A 343 26.60 12.88 -18.85
N GLU A 344 25.36 13.38 -18.85
CA GLU A 344 24.69 13.93 -20.04
C GLU A 344 25.29 15.28 -20.45
N SER A 345 25.71 16.10 -19.48
CA SER A 345 26.33 17.41 -19.71
C SER A 345 27.85 17.36 -19.90
N LYS A 346 28.48 16.17 -19.89
CA LYS A 346 29.94 16.01 -19.86
C LYS A 346 30.68 16.63 -21.05
N VAL A 347 30.02 16.73 -22.20
CA VAL A 347 30.66 17.13 -23.47
C VAL A 347 30.72 18.64 -23.64
N ASP A 348 29.66 19.35 -23.26
CA ASP A 348 29.53 20.80 -23.47
C ASP A 348 29.28 21.60 -22.18
N GLY A 349 29.17 20.93 -21.03
CA GLY A 349 28.90 21.51 -19.72
C GLY A 349 27.51 22.15 -19.60
N LYS A 350 26.62 21.94 -20.58
CA LYS A 350 25.33 22.63 -20.63
C LYS A 350 24.26 21.86 -19.89
N ILE A 351 23.43 22.60 -19.16
CA ILE A 351 22.24 22.08 -18.49
C ILE A 351 21.03 22.37 -19.38
N SER A 352 20.20 21.36 -19.61
CA SER A 352 18.92 21.54 -20.31
C SER A 352 17.86 22.16 -19.40
N GLU A 353 16.83 22.79 -19.98
CA GLU A 353 15.66 23.29 -19.22
C GLU A 353 15.03 22.21 -18.33
N VAL A 354 14.95 20.97 -18.84
CA VAL A 354 14.40 19.83 -18.10
C VAL A 354 15.27 19.50 -16.88
N MET A 355 16.59 19.47 -17.04
CA MET A 355 17.51 19.22 -15.94
C MET A 355 17.41 20.31 -14.87
N LEU A 356 17.35 21.58 -15.29
CA LEU A 356 17.22 22.70 -14.36
C LEU A 356 15.90 22.60 -13.58
N ALA A 357 14.78 22.37 -14.27
CA ALA A 357 13.48 22.20 -13.61
C ALA A 357 13.49 21.06 -12.58
N VAL A 358 14.11 19.92 -12.91
CA VAL A 358 14.26 18.80 -11.97
C VAL A 358 15.10 19.19 -10.76
N LEU A 359 16.21 19.90 -10.94
CA LEU A 359 17.03 20.38 -9.83
C LEU A 359 16.24 21.35 -8.94
N MET A 360 15.45 22.24 -9.55
CA MET A 360 14.62 23.18 -8.80
C MET A 360 13.57 22.46 -7.94
N THR A 361 13.02 21.31 -8.38
CA THR A 361 12.08 20.56 -7.51
C THR A 361 12.69 20.10 -6.19
N TYR A 362 14.01 19.89 -6.11
CA TYR A 362 14.68 19.56 -4.85
C TYR A 362 14.77 20.75 -3.89
N ILE A 363 14.71 21.97 -4.41
CA ILE A 363 14.73 23.20 -3.62
C ILE A 363 13.29 23.62 -3.27
N THR A 364 12.33 23.43 -4.18
CA THR A 364 10.99 24.01 -4.03
C THR A 364 9.94 23.08 -3.42
N GLU A 365 10.05 21.76 -3.63
CA GLU A 365 9.05 20.77 -3.20
C GLU A 365 9.54 19.86 -2.07
N GLU A 366 10.82 19.92 -1.71
CA GLU A 366 11.42 19.13 -0.63
C GLU A 366 11.88 20.07 0.50
N ASP A 367 13.14 19.95 0.94
CA ASP A 367 13.73 20.74 2.02
C ASP A 367 14.89 21.58 1.47
N ASP A 368 15.18 22.70 2.14
CA ASP A 368 16.25 23.63 1.77
C ASP A 368 17.65 22.96 1.84
N ASP A 369 17.75 21.78 2.45
CA ASP A 369 18.96 20.96 2.59
C ASP A 369 19.67 20.67 1.25
N TYR A 370 18.93 20.55 0.14
CA TYR A 370 19.53 20.27 -1.18
C TYR A 370 20.04 21.52 -1.90
N ALA A 371 19.72 22.73 -1.40
CA ALA A 371 20.01 23.97 -2.11
C ALA A 371 21.51 24.20 -2.30
N SER A 372 22.33 23.85 -1.30
CA SER A 372 23.79 23.98 -1.39
C SER A 372 24.38 23.09 -2.48
N ASP A 373 23.96 21.83 -2.55
CA ASP A 373 24.44 20.87 -3.55
C ASP A 373 23.99 21.23 -4.96
N VAL A 374 22.73 21.67 -5.11
CA VAL A 374 22.22 22.17 -6.38
C VAL A 374 22.97 23.43 -6.81
N ALA A 375 23.23 24.37 -5.90
CA ALA A 375 23.96 25.59 -6.20
C ALA A 375 25.40 25.28 -6.64
N ALA A 376 26.11 24.45 -5.88
CA ALA A 376 27.45 23.97 -6.21
C ALA A 376 27.50 23.31 -7.60
N PHE A 377 26.49 22.49 -7.93
CA PHE A 377 26.39 21.85 -9.24
C PHE A 377 26.17 22.87 -10.35
N LEU A 378 25.25 23.83 -10.20
CA LEU A 378 24.95 24.85 -11.22
C LEU A 378 26.09 25.85 -11.42
N LEU A 379 26.89 26.13 -10.39
CA LEU A 379 28.10 26.96 -10.48
C LEU A 379 29.10 26.37 -11.47
N GLN A 380 29.25 25.05 -11.49
CA GLN A 380 30.16 24.30 -12.37
C GLN A 380 29.64 24.15 -13.81
N LYS A 381 28.41 24.56 -14.08
CA LYS A 381 27.73 24.32 -15.36
C LYS A 381 27.45 25.61 -16.12
N SER A 382 27.27 25.45 -17.43
CA SER A 382 26.84 26.53 -18.32
C SER A 382 25.31 26.58 -18.34
N VAL A 383 24.78 27.55 -17.61
CA VAL A 383 23.35 27.86 -17.53
C VAL A 383 23.16 29.30 -18.02
N THR A 384 22.16 29.53 -18.86
CA THR A 384 21.88 30.87 -19.40
C THR A 384 20.96 31.67 -18.48
N LEU A 385 21.03 33.00 -18.55
CA LEU A 385 20.15 33.85 -17.74
C LEU A 385 18.67 33.61 -18.03
N CYS A 386 18.32 33.34 -19.30
CA CYS A 386 16.97 32.98 -19.70
C CYS A 386 16.47 31.73 -18.95
N GLN A 387 17.31 30.71 -18.80
CA GLN A 387 16.96 29.50 -18.03
C GLN A 387 16.76 29.80 -16.55
N PHE A 388 17.65 30.61 -15.94
CA PHE A 388 17.50 31.02 -14.55
C PHE A 388 16.20 31.80 -14.31
N ARG A 389 15.86 32.71 -15.22
CA ARG A 389 14.61 33.49 -15.17
C ARG A 389 13.38 32.60 -15.38
N ASN A 390 13.41 31.67 -16.34
CA ASN A 390 12.26 30.79 -16.63
C ASN A 390 11.89 29.91 -15.42
N GLN A 391 12.87 29.52 -14.62
CA GLN A 391 12.68 28.67 -13.44
C GLN A 391 12.65 29.46 -12.12
N ASN A 392 12.63 30.80 -12.16
CA ASN A 392 12.67 31.70 -10.99
C ASN A 392 13.75 31.33 -9.96
N VAL A 393 14.93 30.89 -10.43
CA VAL A 393 15.97 30.32 -9.56
C VAL A 393 16.41 31.31 -8.49
N TYR A 394 16.66 32.56 -8.88
CA TYR A 394 17.09 33.61 -7.95
C TYR A 394 16.06 33.85 -6.84
N ASP A 395 14.78 33.99 -7.19
CA ASP A 395 13.71 34.25 -6.23
C ASP A 395 13.58 33.11 -5.21
N TYR A 396 13.70 31.86 -5.66
CA TYR A 396 13.67 30.70 -4.75
C TYR A 396 14.89 30.66 -3.83
N LEU A 397 16.09 30.91 -4.35
CA LEU A 397 17.29 30.96 -3.51
C LEU A 397 17.20 32.10 -2.49
N ASP A 398 16.64 33.25 -2.85
CA ASP A 398 16.45 34.38 -1.94
C ASP A 398 15.50 34.05 -0.77
N MET A 399 14.50 33.19 -0.99
CA MET A 399 13.56 32.75 0.05
C MET A 399 14.19 31.83 1.11
N ILE A 400 15.33 31.20 0.83
CA ILE A 400 16.02 30.29 1.77
C ILE A 400 16.50 31.07 2.99
N ILE A 401 16.19 30.58 4.19
CA ILE A 401 16.51 31.27 5.44
C ILE A 401 18.01 31.21 5.75
N GLU A 402 18.61 30.02 5.70
CA GLU A 402 20.02 29.78 5.96
C GLU A 402 20.75 29.44 4.66
N LYS A 403 21.36 30.46 4.03
CA LYS A 403 22.08 30.31 2.76
C LYS A 403 23.52 29.87 2.98
N SER A 404 23.98 28.87 2.24
CA SER A 404 25.39 28.49 2.18
C SER A 404 26.22 29.46 1.31
N GLU A 405 27.54 29.32 1.34
CA GLU A 405 28.45 30.12 0.50
C GLU A 405 28.15 29.87 -0.99
N GLU A 406 27.89 28.62 -1.36
CA GLU A 406 27.56 28.22 -2.73
C GLU A 406 26.25 28.85 -3.22
N VAL A 407 25.26 29.00 -2.34
CA VAL A 407 23.99 29.68 -2.66
C VAL A 407 24.24 31.16 -2.94
N TYR A 408 25.03 31.84 -2.09
CA TYR A 408 25.39 33.24 -2.33
C TYR A 408 26.19 33.42 -3.63
N GLU A 409 27.19 32.57 -3.88
CA GLU A 409 27.98 32.61 -5.11
C GLU A 409 27.11 32.42 -6.37
N LEU A 410 26.10 31.54 -6.30
CA LEU A 410 25.19 31.35 -7.42
C LEU A 410 24.27 32.57 -7.63
N MET A 411 23.78 33.18 -6.55
CA MET A 411 22.99 34.41 -6.63
C MET A 411 23.80 35.56 -7.25
N ASP A 412 25.04 35.77 -6.79
CA ASP A 412 25.95 36.78 -7.35
C ASP A 412 26.22 36.53 -8.84
N LYS A 413 26.44 35.27 -9.24
CA LYS A 413 26.59 34.90 -10.66
C LYS A 413 25.36 35.26 -11.48
N ILE A 414 24.15 35.09 -10.93
CA ILE A 414 22.91 35.45 -11.64
C ILE A 414 22.76 36.97 -11.74
N GLU A 415 23.11 37.72 -10.69
CA GLU A 415 23.13 39.19 -10.70
C GLU A 415 24.09 39.75 -11.73
N ASP A 416 25.33 39.27 -11.75
CA ASP A 416 26.33 39.68 -12.75
C ASP A 416 25.80 39.46 -14.19
N MET A 417 25.11 38.35 -14.43
CA MET A 417 24.51 38.08 -15.74
C MET A 417 23.36 39.04 -16.07
N MET A 418 22.58 39.49 -15.07
CA MET A 418 21.51 40.47 -15.25
C MET A 418 22.10 41.84 -15.59
N ASP A 419 23.18 42.23 -14.92
CA ASP A 419 23.88 43.51 -15.14
C ASP A 419 24.56 43.56 -16.52
N GLU A 420 24.99 42.43 -17.07
CA GLU A 420 25.56 42.33 -18.42
C GLU A 420 24.54 42.47 -19.56
N GLU A 421 23.23 42.32 -19.29
CA GLU A 421 22.15 42.48 -20.28
C GLU A 421 21.55 43.91 -20.35
N GLU A 422 21.82 44.78 -19.36
CA GLU A 422 21.42 46.21 -19.34
C GLU A 422 22.40 47.12 -20.11
#